data_AF-A0A933K7D2-F1
#
_entry.id   AF-A0A933K7D2-F1
#
_cell.length_a   1.000
_cell.length_b   1.000
_cell.length_c   1.000
_cell.angle_alpha   90.00
_cell.angle_beta   90.00
_cell.angle_gamma   90.00
#
_symmetry.space_group_name_H-M   'P 1'
#
loop_
_entity.id
_entity.type
_entity.pdbx_description
1 polymer ?
#
loop_
_entity_poly.entity_id
_entity_poly.type
_entity_poly.pdbx_seq_one_letter_code
_entity_poly.pdbx_strand_id
1 'polypeptide(L)'
;LGHVVHWDMLVMTASSLVPMILYCIYDVCWRFSSGKDSKNNPFPVIALTAYICYVIAEYLVLFLSRVREYYADRYAAETTRNPSLLSAALVKIAYGLVTAEAVQRNQAKQAKEAGQAAAGSAIGTGAISALGIFDARSAKGLLAASNFSTREQSEALLGAMQWDLWNPWALYHELHSTHPLPAKRLDHLGRLAFSHGQKPFVLFDREQPESYWDEFLVDVAVVFLPLVLPLAAMALGAALGLRGEQIGGLFLMGLGLGVLLKTWYSYPGGYMPYSVSALLSHVKVSQVRAVPARLEGVGKGVPGLVWGEDLVIRDRTGMVMLDYAQPLAIFEWIFGLGKARKLQGKRVKATGWYRRSPVPYVELSTLQEEGSPDVSTCYVAVAKQICGAMLAAAGLVLFFV
;
A
#
# COMPACT_ATOMS: atom_id res chain seq x y z
N LEU A 1 -19.08 -19.68 -2.35
CA LEU A 1 -20.28 -20.32 -1.76
C LEU A 1 -20.78 -19.54 -0.54
N GLY A 2 -19.96 -19.29 0.49
CA GLY A 2 -20.37 -18.50 1.66
C GLY A 2 -21.02 -17.16 1.31
N HIS A 3 -20.42 -16.37 0.40
CA HIS A 3 -21.03 -15.13 -0.08
C HIS A 3 -22.43 -15.31 -0.70
N VAL A 4 -22.66 -16.41 -1.42
CA VAL A 4 -23.97 -16.68 -2.04
C VAL A 4 -25.00 -16.99 -0.96
N VAL A 5 -24.63 -17.80 0.03
CA VAL A 5 -25.51 -18.18 1.15
C VAL A 5 -25.92 -16.98 1.99
N HIS A 6 -25.00 -16.03 2.21
CA HIS A 6 -25.27 -14.82 2.99
C HIS A 6 -25.89 -13.67 2.17
N TRP A 7 -26.23 -13.89 0.89
CA TRP A 7 -26.79 -12.87 0.00
C TRP A 7 -25.93 -11.60 -0.09
N ASP A 8 -24.63 -11.80 0.04
CA ASP A 8 -23.65 -10.75 0.20
C ASP A 8 -23.72 -9.70 -0.92
N MET A 9 -23.86 -10.14 -2.18
CA MET A 9 -24.00 -9.23 -3.32
C MET A 9 -25.19 -8.29 -3.16
N LEU A 10 -26.36 -8.82 -2.79
CA LEU A 10 -27.57 -8.01 -2.60
C LEU A 10 -27.39 -7.02 -1.45
N VAL A 11 -26.86 -7.46 -0.31
CA VAL A 11 -26.63 -6.61 0.87
C VAL A 11 -25.68 -5.45 0.53
N MET A 12 -24.61 -5.73 -0.22
CA MET A 12 -23.64 -4.70 -0.62
C MET A 12 -24.23 -3.74 -1.63
N THR A 13 -24.95 -4.23 -2.64
CA THR A 13 -25.62 -3.36 -3.61
C THR A 13 -26.60 -2.43 -2.91
N ALA A 14 -27.44 -2.95 -2.02
CA ALA A 14 -28.39 -2.14 -1.26
C ALA A 14 -27.69 -1.13 -0.34
N SER A 15 -26.64 -1.54 0.37
CA SER A 15 -25.89 -0.66 1.28
C SER A 15 -25.14 0.45 0.54
N SER A 16 -24.57 0.16 -0.65
CA SER A 16 -23.86 1.14 -1.48
C SER A 16 -24.78 2.20 -2.10
N LEU A 17 -26.09 1.98 -2.16
CA LEU A 17 -27.04 3.02 -2.58
C LEU A 17 -27.09 4.19 -1.59
N VAL A 18 -26.85 3.94 -0.31
CA VAL A 18 -26.91 4.97 0.75
C VAL A 18 -25.87 6.08 0.52
N PRO A 19 -24.56 5.80 0.45
CA PRO A 19 -23.57 6.84 0.15
C PRO A 19 -23.81 7.47 -1.24
N MET A 20 -24.26 6.69 -2.23
CA MET A 20 -24.58 7.24 -3.56
C MET A 20 -25.67 8.32 -3.50
N ILE A 21 -26.75 8.08 -2.76
CA ILE A 21 -27.84 9.06 -2.59
C ILE A 21 -27.35 10.27 -1.80
N LEU A 22 -26.60 10.07 -0.71
CA LEU A 22 -26.04 11.16 0.09
C LEU A 22 -25.10 12.06 -0.73
N TYR A 23 -24.28 11.45 -1.58
CA TYR A 23 -23.41 12.19 -2.48
C TYR A 23 -24.20 12.98 -3.53
N CYS A 24 -25.28 12.41 -4.07
CA CYS A 24 -26.16 13.12 -5.01
C CYS A 24 -26.80 14.35 -4.34
N ILE A 25 -27.27 14.22 -3.09
CA ILE A 25 -27.81 15.35 -2.32
C ILE A 25 -26.73 16.41 -2.11
N TYR A 26 -25.51 16.02 -1.75
CA TYR A 26 -24.37 16.92 -1.63
C TYR A 26 -24.10 17.68 -2.94
N ASP A 27 -23.94 16.98 -4.07
CA ASP A 27 -23.62 17.59 -5.37
C ASP A 27 -24.73 18.57 -5.83
N VAL A 28 -26.00 18.19 -5.69
CA VAL A 28 -27.12 19.05 -6.02
C VAL A 28 -27.13 20.30 -5.13
N CYS A 29 -27.05 20.15 -3.82
CA CYS A 29 -27.06 21.29 -2.89
C CYS A 29 -25.84 22.19 -3.07
N TRP A 30 -24.67 21.62 -3.35
CA TRP A 30 -23.45 22.38 -3.60
C TRP A 30 -23.57 23.25 -4.85
N ARG A 31 -24.16 22.74 -5.95
CA ARG A 31 -24.41 23.53 -7.17
C ARG A 31 -25.36 24.71 -6.92
N PHE A 32 -26.39 24.52 -6.10
CA PHE A 32 -27.33 25.58 -5.72
C PHE A 32 -26.79 26.53 -4.62
N SER A 33 -25.63 26.20 -4.04
CA SER A 33 -24.97 27.04 -3.03
C SER A 33 -24.38 28.35 -3.62
N SER A 34 -24.09 28.40 -4.92
CA SER A 34 -23.42 29.55 -5.58
C SER A 34 -24.38 30.68 -6.05
N GLY A 35 -25.65 30.67 -5.63
CA GLY A 35 -26.62 31.72 -5.96
C GLY A 35 -26.33 33.06 -5.28
N LYS A 36 -26.57 34.17 -5.99
CA LYS A 36 -26.18 35.55 -5.61
C LYS A 36 -26.90 36.14 -4.38
N ASP A 37 -27.91 35.46 -3.84
CA ASP A 37 -28.70 35.88 -2.66
C ASP A 37 -28.26 35.11 -1.41
N SER A 38 -27.15 35.55 -0.82
CA SER A 38 -26.36 34.77 0.16
C SER A 38 -26.77 34.91 1.63
N LYS A 39 -27.78 35.72 1.97
CA LYS A 39 -28.08 36.00 3.38
C LYS A 39 -28.96 34.97 4.09
N ASN A 40 -29.65 34.09 3.36
CA ASN A 40 -30.55 33.09 3.96
C ASN A 40 -30.60 31.76 3.19
N ASN A 41 -29.52 31.42 2.46
CA ASN A 41 -29.48 30.20 1.67
C ASN A 41 -29.12 28.98 2.57
N PRO A 42 -30.01 27.98 2.74
CA PRO A 42 -29.73 26.79 3.55
C PRO A 42 -28.87 25.74 2.83
N PHE A 43 -28.71 25.85 1.50
CA PHE A 43 -28.01 24.84 0.69
C PHE A 43 -26.57 24.52 1.11
N PRO A 44 -25.72 25.48 1.54
CA PRO A 44 -24.36 25.17 1.99
C PRO A 44 -24.34 24.26 3.24
N VAL A 45 -25.24 24.50 4.20
CA VAL A 45 -25.32 23.72 5.44
C VAL A 45 -25.80 22.30 5.16
N ILE A 46 -26.81 22.17 4.29
CA ILE A 46 -27.34 20.88 3.85
C ILE A 46 -26.26 20.11 3.08
N ALA A 47 -25.53 20.76 2.18
CA ALA A 47 -24.43 20.15 1.44
C ALA A 47 -23.34 19.63 2.38
N LEU A 48 -22.89 20.45 3.34
CA LEU A 48 -21.88 20.03 4.32
C LEU A 48 -22.35 18.85 5.16
N THR A 49 -23.60 18.89 5.64
CA THR A 49 -24.18 17.80 6.43
C THR A 49 -24.29 16.52 5.61
N ALA A 50 -24.78 16.61 4.37
CA ALA A 50 -24.89 15.48 3.46
C ALA A 50 -23.51 14.88 3.14
N TYR A 51 -22.48 15.70 2.97
CA TYR A 51 -21.11 15.25 2.76
C TYR A 51 -20.54 14.51 3.97
N ILE A 52 -20.74 15.02 5.20
CA ILE A 52 -20.31 14.33 6.42
C ILE A 52 -21.02 12.96 6.54
N CYS A 53 -22.34 12.93 6.34
CA CYS A 53 -23.09 11.68 6.33
C CYS A 53 -22.62 10.71 5.23
N TYR A 54 -22.31 11.22 4.03
CA TYR A 54 -21.74 10.44 2.93
C TYR A 54 -20.44 9.75 3.35
N VAL A 55 -19.49 10.50 3.94
CA VAL A 55 -18.21 9.96 4.42
C VAL A 55 -18.45 8.87 5.46
N ILE A 56 -19.32 9.10 6.45
CA ILE A 56 -19.65 8.10 7.47
C ILE A 56 -20.27 6.84 6.82
N ALA A 57 -21.21 7.00 5.90
CA ALA A 57 -21.85 5.89 5.20
C ALA A 57 -20.84 5.07 4.37
N GLU A 58 -19.86 5.72 3.73
CA GLU A 58 -18.79 5.04 3.00
C GLU A 58 -17.95 4.14 3.92
N TYR A 59 -17.54 4.64 5.10
CA TYR A 59 -16.82 3.82 6.08
C TYR A 59 -17.65 2.68 6.66
N LEU A 60 -18.97 2.86 6.83
CA LEU A 60 -19.87 1.79 7.24
C LEU A 60 -19.98 0.70 6.16
N VAL A 61 -20.07 1.08 4.89
CA VAL A 61 -20.08 0.12 3.77
C VAL A 61 -18.75 -0.64 3.70
N LEU A 62 -17.61 0.05 3.85
CA LEU A 62 -16.30 -0.60 3.93
C LEU A 62 -16.21 -1.57 5.12
N PHE A 63 -16.75 -1.20 6.29
CA PHE A 63 -16.83 -2.08 7.44
C PHE A 63 -17.68 -3.33 7.16
N LEU A 64 -18.87 -3.17 6.55
CA LEU A 64 -19.71 -4.30 6.14
C LEU A 64 -19.00 -5.22 5.15
N SER A 65 -18.26 -4.67 4.19
CA SER A 65 -17.44 -5.45 3.25
C SER A 65 -16.42 -6.32 3.99
N ARG A 66 -15.73 -5.76 5.00
CA ARG A 66 -14.74 -6.52 5.79
C ARG A 66 -15.38 -7.60 6.65
N VAL A 67 -16.48 -7.28 7.33
CA VAL A 67 -17.23 -8.21 8.19
C VAL A 67 -17.69 -9.45 7.42
N ARG A 68 -18.18 -9.25 6.19
CA ARG A 68 -18.62 -10.34 5.32
C ARG A 68 -17.53 -11.35 4.99
N GLU A 69 -16.28 -10.91 4.83
CA GLU A 69 -15.16 -11.82 4.58
C GLU A 69 -14.99 -12.81 5.74
N TYR A 70 -15.15 -12.38 6.99
CA TYR A 70 -15.09 -13.27 8.15
C TYR A 70 -16.24 -14.29 8.17
N TYR A 71 -17.46 -13.88 7.79
CA TYR A 71 -18.59 -14.79 7.69
C TYR A 71 -18.40 -15.81 6.56
N ALA A 72 -17.87 -15.38 5.42
CA ALA A 72 -17.56 -16.27 4.32
C ALA A 72 -16.46 -17.28 4.68
N ASP A 73 -15.40 -16.83 5.37
CA ASP A 73 -14.32 -17.67 5.88
C ASP A 73 -14.83 -18.70 6.89
N ARG A 74 -15.67 -18.25 7.84
CA ARG A 74 -16.29 -19.13 8.83
C ARG A 74 -17.18 -20.17 8.17
N TYR A 75 -18.05 -19.77 7.24
CA TYR A 75 -18.90 -20.70 6.50
C TYR A 75 -18.08 -21.74 5.73
N ALA A 76 -17.00 -21.33 5.08
CA ALA A 76 -16.11 -22.24 4.38
C ALA A 76 -15.42 -23.22 5.35
N ALA A 77 -14.93 -22.74 6.49
CA ALA A 77 -14.33 -23.58 7.53
C ALA A 77 -15.32 -24.61 8.11
N GLU A 78 -16.55 -24.18 8.42
CA GLU A 78 -17.60 -25.04 8.99
C GLU A 78 -18.08 -26.08 7.97
N THR A 79 -18.29 -25.68 6.70
CA THR A 79 -18.77 -26.57 5.63
C THR A 79 -17.72 -27.63 5.28
N THR A 80 -16.45 -27.22 5.19
CA THR A 80 -15.35 -28.15 4.87
C THR A 80 -14.89 -28.98 6.07
N ARG A 81 -15.29 -28.57 7.29
CA ARG A 81 -14.77 -29.08 8.56
C ARG A 81 -13.24 -29.08 8.59
N ASN A 82 -12.59 -28.15 7.90
CA ASN A 82 -11.14 -28.05 7.84
C ASN A 82 -10.69 -26.60 7.64
N PRO A 83 -10.75 -25.76 8.69
CA PRO A 83 -10.27 -24.38 8.65
C PRO A 83 -8.80 -24.26 8.23
N SER A 84 -7.96 -25.22 8.60
CA SER A 84 -6.52 -25.18 8.32
C SER A 84 -6.19 -25.22 6.82
N LEU A 85 -7.01 -25.88 6.00
CA LEU A 85 -6.87 -25.85 4.54
C LEU A 85 -7.12 -24.45 3.96
N LEU A 86 -8.15 -23.76 4.47
CA LEU A 86 -8.45 -22.40 4.06
C LEU A 86 -7.33 -21.44 4.50
N SER A 87 -6.84 -21.57 5.73
CA SER A 87 -5.67 -20.81 6.20
C SER A 87 -4.48 -21.03 5.29
N ALA A 88 -4.15 -22.28 4.93
CA ALA A 88 -3.05 -22.59 4.04
C ALA A 88 -3.23 -21.97 2.64
N ALA A 89 -4.45 -21.97 2.10
CA ALA A 89 -4.75 -21.29 0.84
C ALA A 89 -4.60 -19.78 0.96
N LEU A 90 -5.08 -19.18 2.05
CA LEU A 90 -4.99 -17.75 2.30
C LEU A 90 -3.54 -17.30 2.47
N VAL A 91 -2.70 -18.05 3.18
CA VAL A 91 -1.26 -17.75 3.26
C VAL A 91 -0.63 -17.78 1.86
N LYS A 92 -0.97 -18.78 1.04
CA LYS A 92 -0.45 -18.88 -0.34
C LYS A 92 -0.82 -17.67 -1.21
N ILE A 93 -2.00 -17.09 -1.00
CA ILE A 93 -2.49 -15.96 -1.80
C ILE A 93 -1.96 -14.64 -1.24
N ALA A 94 -2.10 -14.40 0.06
CA ALA A 94 -1.80 -13.11 0.69
C ALA A 94 -0.31 -12.89 0.96
N TYR A 95 0.39 -13.95 1.34
CA TYR A 95 1.84 -13.96 1.58
C TYR A 95 2.60 -14.65 0.44
N GLY A 96 1.90 -14.91 -0.67
CA GLY A 96 2.50 -15.22 -1.96
C GLY A 96 3.31 -16.52 -1.99
N LEU A 97 2.86 -17.54 -1.27
CA LEU A 97 3.43 -18.90 -1.35
C LEU A 97 2.96 -19.63 -2.61
N VAL A 98 3.09 -18.99 -3.76
CA VAL A 98 2.93 -19.71 -5.02
C VAL A 98 4.32 -20.17 -5.40
N THR A 99 4.51 -21.49 -5.48
CA THR A 99 5.75 -22.03 -6.01
C THR A 99 5.99 -21.41 -7.38
N ALA A 100 7.23 -21.00 -7.69
CA ALA A 100 7.56 -20.45 -9.00
C ALA A 100 7.07 -21.37 -10.14
N GLU A 101 7.02 -22.68 -9.86
CA GLU A 101 6.46 -23.73 -10.71
C GLU A 101 4.92 -23.70 -10.83
N ALA A 102 4.17 -23.43 -9.75
CA ALA A 102 2.71 -23.31 -9.80
C ALA A 102 2.26 -22.03 -10.51
N VAL A 103 3.00 -20.92 -10.33
CA VAL A 103 2.79 -19.69 -11.11
C VAL A 103 3.02 -19.99 -12.60
N GLN A 104 4.16 -20.58 -12.97
CA GLN A 104 4.47 -20.93 -14.35
C GLN A 104 3.47 -21.93 -14.97
N ARG A 105 3.03 -22.95 -14.22
CA ARG A 105 2.04 -23.92 -14.72
C ARG A 105 0.66 -23.32 -14.90
N ASN A 106 0.18 -22.50 -13.96
CA ASN A 106 -1.11 -21.84 -14.07
C ASN A 106 -1.11 -20.77 -15.15
N GLN A 107 0.02 -20.06 -15.34
CA GLN A 107 0.18 -19.09 -16.41
C GLN A 107 0.39 -19.74 -17.78
N ALA A 108 1.09 -20.88 -17.87
CA ALA A 108 1.16 -21.65 -19.11
C ALA A 108 -0.20 -22.22 -19.51
N LYS A 109 -1.04 -22.59 -18.53
CA LYS A 109 -2.45 -22.96 -18.77
C LYS A 109 -3.29 -21.76 -19.21
N GLN A 110 -3.21 -20.62 -18.50
CA GLN A 110 -3.92 -19.41 -18.87
C GLN A 110 -3.49 -18.82 -20.22
N ALA A 111 -2.21 -18.91 -20.59
CA ALA A 111 -1.72 -18.51 -21.91
C ALA A 111 -2.20 -19.46 -23.01
N LYS A 112 -2.34 -20.77 -22.70
CA LYS A 112 -2.96 -21.75 -23.60
C LYS A 112 -4.45 -21.49 -23.78
N GLU A 113 -5.15 -21.16 -22.70
CA GLU A 113 -6.59 -20.87 -22.68
C GLU A 113 -6.89 -19.50 -23.33
N ALA A 114 -6.07 -18.47 -23.11
CA ALA A 114 -6.16 -17.19 -23.80
C ALA A 114 -5.81 -17.29 -25.29
N GLY A 115 -4.85 -18.14 -25.65
CA GLY A 115 -4.54 -18.48 -27.04
C GLY A 115 -5.68 -19.24 -27.75
N GLN A 116 -6.48 -20.01 -27.00
CA GLN A 116 -7.68 -20.69 -27.51
C GLN A 116 -8.90 -19.77 -27.56
N ALA A 117 -9.04 -18.83 -26.62
CA ALA A 117 -10.10 -17.82 -26.63
C ALA A 117 -9.88 -16.72 -27.70
N ALA A 118 -8.64 -16.44 -28.09
CA ALA A 118 -8.34 -15.52 -29.19
C ALA A 118 -8.78 -16.04 -30.58
N ALA A 119 -9.11 -17.34 -30.71
CA ALA A 119 -9.67 -17.92 -31.92
C ALA A 119 -11.20 -17.73 -32.05
N GLY A 120 -11.86 -17.17 -31.03
CA GLY A 120 -13.30 -16.94 -31.05
C GLY A 120 -13.71 -15.70 -30.25
N SER A 121 -14.14 -14.67 -30.98
CA SER A 121 -14.89 -13.51 -30.48
C SER A 121 -14.11 -12.48 -29.64
N ALA A 122 -13.71 -11.41 -30.34
CA ALA A 122 -13.22 -10.16 -29.77
C ALA A 122 -14.35 -9.33 -29.13
N ILE A 123 -14.91 -9.78 -28.00
CA ILE A 123 -15.72 -8.93 -27.11
C ILE A 123 -15.46 -9.37 -25.66
N GLY A 124 -14.92 -8.44 -24.85
CA GLY A 124 -15.08 -8.48 -23.39
C GLY A 124 -13.90 -8.99 -22.56
N THR A 125 -12.92 -8.12 -22.28
CA THR A 125 -11.96 -8.30 -21.16
C THR A 125 -11.76 -7.05 -20.31
N GLY A 126 -12.30 -5.90 -20.71
CA GLY A 126 -12.27 -4.65 -19.91
C GLY A 126 -13.35 -4.54 -18.82
N ALA A 127 -14.40 -5.37 -18.86
CA ALA A 127 -15.52 -5.31 -17.92
C ALA A 127 -15.28 -6.10 -16.61
N ILE A 128 -14.32 -7.02 -16.58
CA ILE A 128 -14.08 -7.90 -15.43
C ILE A 128 -13.24 -7.18 -14.35
N SER A 129 -12.33 -6.29 -14.76
CA SER A 129 -11.56 -5.43 -13.82
C SER A 129 -12.39 -4.34 -13.16
N ALA A 130 -13.55 -3.99 -13.73
CA ALA A 130 -14.48 -3.00 -13.17
C ALA A 130 -15.37 -3.57 -12.04
N LEU A 131 -15.37 -4.89 -11.83
CA LEU A 131 -16.22 -5.58 -10.85
C LEU A 131 -15.57 -5.77 -9.47
N GLY A 132 -14.39 -5.18 -9.21
CA GLY A 132 -13.77 -5.20 -7.88
C GLY A 132 -13.37 -6.59 -7.37
N ILE A 133 -13.32 -7.60 -8.25
CA ILE A 133 -12.82 -8.93 -7.90
C ILE A 133 -11.30 -8.90 -7.99
N PHE A 134 -10.66 -8.68 -6.84
CA PHE A 134 -9.21 -8.78 -6.60
C PHE A 134 -8.35 -7.78 -7.39
N ASP A 135 -7.87 -6.74 -6.71
CA ASP A 135 -6.66 -6.05 -7.17
C ASP A 135 -5.47 -7.00 -6.99
N ALA A 136 -5.12 -7.73 -8.06
CA ALA A 136 -3.97 -8.62 -8.13
C ALA A 136 -2.63 -7.91 -7.81
N ARG A 137 -2.64 -6.59 -7.60
CA ARG A 137 -1.49 -5.81 -7.13
C ARG A 137 -1.22 -6.00 -5.64
N SER A 138 -2.26 -6.24 -4.83
CA SER A 138 -2.14 -6.40 -3.36
C SER A 138 -1.54 -7.75 -2.91
N ALA A 139 -1.66 -8.80 -3.73
CA ALA A 139 -1.06 -10.12 -3.47
C ALA A 139 0.41 -10.25 -3.93
N LYS A 140 0.97 -9.22 -4.59
CA LYS A 140 2.26 -9.32 -5.29
C LYS A 140 3.49 -8.98 -4.44
N GLY A 141 3.35 -8.19 -3.38
CA GLY A 141 4.54 -7.64 -2.71
C GLY A 141 5.16 -8.49 -1.62
N LEU A 142 4.50 -9.57 -1.25
CA LEU A 142 5.00 -10.48 -0.24
C LEU A 142 4.87 -11.89 -0.80
N LEU A 143 5.95 -12.38 -1.41
CA LEU A 143 6.01 -13.72 -1.99
C LEU A 143 7.05 -14.54 -1.21
N ALA A 144 6.66 -15.02 -0.03
CA ALA A 144 7.56 -15.89 0.74
C ALA A 144 7.78 -17.23 0.01
N ALA A 145 8.98 -17.79 0.17
CA ALA A 145 9.49 -18.87 -0.67
C ALA A 145 8.59 -20.12 -0.73
N SER A 146 8.69 -20.81 -1.86
CA SER A 146 8.11 -22.12 -2.15
C SER A 146 8.48 -23.20 -1.13
N ASN A 147 7.47 -23.75 -0.43
CA ASN A 147 7.45 -24.92 0.48
C ASN A 147 7.76 -24.67 1.97
N PHE A 148 6.69 -24.52 2.77
CA PHE A 148 6.66 -24.42 4.25
C PHE A 148 7.07 -25.72 4.96
N SER A 149 8.27 -26.21 4.68
CA SER A 149 8.83 -27.38 5.35
C SER A 149 9.85 -27.00 6.43
N THR A 150 10.35 -25.76 6.41
CA THR A 150 11.39 -25.27 7.33
C THR A 150 10.85 -24.27 8.35
N ARG A 151 11.26 -24.44 9.61
CA ARG A 151 10.92 -23.56 10.75
C ARG A 151 11.19 -22.08 10.46
N GLU A 152 12.28 -21.79 9.76
CA GLU A 152 12.72 -20.44 9.38
C GLU A 152 11.68 -19.68 8.52
N GLN A 153 10.94 -20.36 7.65
CA GLN A 153 9.92 -19.74 6.79
C GLN A 153 8.60 -19.48 7.54
N SER A 154 8.30 -20.31 8.54
CA SER A 154 7.20 -20.05 9.48
C SER A 154 7.48 -18.78 10.29
N GLU A 155 8.72 -18.59 10.74
CA GLU A 155 9.13 -17.38 11.47
C GLU A 155 9.05 -16.11 10.60
N ALA A 156 9.40 -16.22 9.32
CA ALA A 156 9.28 -15.12 8.36
C ALA A 156 7.81 -14.74 8.10
N LEU A 157 6.92 -15.72 7.99
CA LEU A 157 5.48 -15.48 7.86
C LEU A 157 4.91 -14.81 9.12
N LEU A 158 5.26 -15.34 10.31
CA LEU A 158 4.84 -14.75 11.57
C LEU A 158 5.38 -13.32 11.72
N GLY A 159 6.63 -13.08 11.30
CA GLY A 159 7.23 -11.74 11.24
C GLY A 159 6.46 -10.79 10.34
N ALA A 160 6.09 -11.24 9.14
CA ALA A 160 5.24 -10.46 8.24
C ALA A 160 3.87 -10.14 8.84
N MET A 161 3.24 -11.10 9.55
CA MET A 161 1.96 -10.93 10.22
C MET A 161 2.03 -9.95 11.41
N GLN A 162 3.18 -9.81 12.07
CA GLN A 162 3.33 -8.90 13.22
C GLN A 162 2.97 -7.46 12.86
N TRP A 163 3.44 -6.96 11.73
CA TRP A 163 3.11 -5.60 11.31
C TRP A 163 1.60 -5.44 11.06
N ASP A 164 0.95 -6.43 10.43
CA ASP A 164 -0.49 -6.39 10.15
C ASP A 164 -1.32 -6.38 11.45
N LEU A 165 -0.84 -7.03 12.50
CA LEU A 165 -1.55 -7.16 13.77
C LEU A 165 -1.23 -6.05 14.77
N TRP A 166 -0.01 -5.52 14.78
CA TRP A 166 0.47 -4.60 15.82
C TRP A 166 0.65 -3.14 15.37
N ASN A 167 0.93 -2.87 14.10
CA ASN A 167 1.23 -1.51 13.65
C ASN A 167 -0.08 -0.70 13.42
N PRO A 168 -0.24 0.50 14.03
CA PRO A 168 -1.41 1.35 13.80
C PRO A 168 -1.61 1.77 12.34
N TRP A 169 -0.54 1.87 11.53
CA TRP A 169 -0.66 2.08 10.09
C TRP A 169 -1.41 0.94 9.40
N ALA A 170 -1.25 -0.30 9.86
CA ALA A 170 -2.01 -1.43 9.31
C ALA A 170 -3.52 -1.26 9.54
N LEU A 171 -3.92 -0.78 10.73
CA LEU A 171 -5.31 -0.44 11.03
C LEU A 171 -5.80 0.72 10.13
N TYR A 172 -5.00 1.76 9.95
CA TYR A 172 -5.33 2.87 9.06
C TYR A 172 -5.58 2.40 7.61
N HIS A 173 -4.70 1.54 7.08
CA HIS A 173 -4.87 0.96 5.74
C HIS A 173 -6.08 0.02 5.65
N GLU A 174 -6.36 -0.75 6.71
CA GLU A 174 -7.52 -1.63 6.76
C GLU A 174 -8.84 -0.84 6.76
N LEU A 175 -8.91 0.29 7.46
CA LEU A 175 -10.10 1.14 7.50
C LEU A 175 -10.51 1.64 6.10
N HIS A 176 -9.52 1.91 5.24
CA HIS A 176 -9.69 2.36 3.86
C HIS A 176 -9.77 1.18 2.85
N SER A 177 -9.80 -0.06 3.33
CA SER A 177 -9.84 -1.26 2.48
C SER A 177 -11.19 -1.96 2.57
N THR A 178 -11.63 -2.55 1.46
CA THR A 178 -12.81 -3.41 1.39
C THR A 178 -12.59 -4.78 2.04
N HIS A 179 -11.32 -5.18 2.24
CA HIS A 179 -10.95 -6.47 2.80
C HIS A 179 -10.22 -6.31 4.14
N PRO A 180 -10.47 -7.22 5.10
CA PRO A 180 -9.72 -7.23 6.34
C PRO A 180 -8.30 -7.72 6.09
N LEU A 181 -7.40 -7.38 7.00
CA LEU A 181 -6.00 -7.78 6.86
C LEU A 181 -5.85 -9.32 6.86
N PRO A 182 -5.03 -9.89 5.96
CA PRO A 182 -4.84 -11.33 5.89
C PRO A 182 -4.42 -11.96 7.22
N ALA A 183 -3.54 -11.30 7.98
CA ALA A 183 -3.13 -11.79 9.30
C ALA A 183 -4.31 -11.96 10.28
N LYS A 184 -5.27 -11.01 10.28
CA LYS A 184 -6.46 -11.08 11.16
C LYS A 184 -7.39 -12.22 10.76
N ARG A 185 -7.54 -12.47 9.45
CA ARG A 185 -8.31 -13.61 8.94
C ARG A 185 -7.66 -14.93 9.32
N LEU A 186 -6.34 -15.04 9.17
CA LEU A 186 -5.57 -16.23 9.57
C LEU A 186 -5.67 -16.51 11.06
N ASP A 187 -5.58 -15.49 11.90
CA ASP A 187 -5.75 -15.63 13.35
C ASP A 187 -7.16 -16.14 13.70
N HIS A 188 -8.21 -15.57 13.08
CA HIS A 188 -9.59 -16.02 13.27
C HIS A 188 -9.79 -17.48 12.82
N LEU A 189 -9.25 -17.86 11.66
CA LEU A 189 -9.29 -19.24 11.18
C LEU A 189 -8.50 -20.20 12.08
N GLY A 190 -7.37 -19.74 12.65
CA GLY A 190 -6.60 -20.49 13.63
C GLY A 190 -7.39 -20.79 14.91
N ARG A 191 -8.12 -19.80 15.43
CA ARG A 191 -9.03 -19.97 16.57
C ARG A 191 -10.19 -20.92 16.24
N LEU A 192 -10.75 -20.83 15.03
CA LEU A 192 -11.76 -21.78 14.55
C LEU A 192 -11.20 -23.20 14.50
N ALA A 193 -9.96 -23.41 14.03
CA ALA A 193 -9.32 -24.72 14.02
C ALA A 193 -9.28 -25.37 15.41
N PHE A 194 -8.94 -24.60 16.44
CA PHE A 194 -8.98 -25.08 17.83
C PHE A 194 -10.39 -25.50 18.26
N SER A 195 -11.41 -24.71 17.92
CA SER A 195 -12.80 -25.06 18.26
C SER A 195 -13.28 -26.36 17.58
N HIS A 196 -12.69 -26.71 16.44
CA HIS A 196 -12.93 -27.97 15.72
C HIS A 196 -12.01 -29.12 16.17
N GLY A 197 -11.21 -28.94 17.21
CA GLY A 197 -10.25 -29.96 17.68
C GLY A 197 -9.09 -30.21 16.72
N GLN A 198 -8.80 -29.26 15.82
CA GLN A 198 -7.77 -29.36 14.80
C GLN A 198 -6.57 -28.49 15.15
N LYS A 199 -5.39 -28.89 14.68
CA LYS A 199 -4.20 -28.04 14.77
C LYS A 199 -4.31 -26.91 13.73
N PRO A 200 -4.18 -25.63 14.14
CA PRO A 200 -4.18 -24.52 13.21
C PRO A 200 -2.97 -24.59 12.27
N PHE A 201 -3.16 -24.21 11.01
CA PHE A 201 -2.06 -24.14 10.03
C PHE A 201 -1.02 -23.07 10.42
N VAL A 202 -1.51 -21.91 10.87
CA VAL A 202 -0.72 -20.81 11.41
C VAL A 202 -1.46 -20.30 12.64
N LEU A 203 -0.73 -20.14 13.73
CA LEU A 203 -1.22 -19.49 14.94
C LEU A 203 -0.28 -18.33 15.24
N PHE A 204 -0.84 -17.15 15.45
CA PHE A 204 -0.06 -16.03 15.93
C PHE A 204 0.00 -16.10 17.46
N ASP A 205 1.13 -16.57 17.97
CA ASP A 205 1.38 -16.83 19.39
C ASP A 205 2.34 -15.80 20.03
N ARG A 206 2.67 -14.73 19.31
CA ARG A 206 3.61 -13.71 19.76
C ARG A 206 2.89 -12.65 20.61
N GLU A 207 3.54 -12.26 21.70
CA GLU A 207 3.11 -11.13 22.52
C GLU A 207 3.66 -9.82 21.94
N GLN A 208 2.83 -8.78 21.98
CA GLN A 208 3.23 -7.45 21.54
C GLN A 208 4.24 -6.87 22.56
N PRO A 209 5.50 -6.59 22.15
CA PRO A 209 6.53 -6.18 23.11
C PRO A 209 6.35 -4.75 23.60
N GLU A 210 5.78 -3.87 22.76
CA GLU A 210 5.61 -2.44 23.03
C GLU A 210 4.42 -1.87 22.25
N SER A 211 3.97 -0.69 22.62
CA SER A 211 3.00 0.09 21.84
C SER A 211 3.71 0.79 20.67
N TYR A 212 3.10 0.80 19.49
CA TYR A 212 3.63 1.48 18.28
C TYR A 212 2.90 2.79 17.95
N TRP A 213 2.08 3.29 18.87
CA TRP A 213 1.28 4.51 18.68
C TRP A 213 2.12 5.79 18.71
N ASP A 214 3.19 5.80 19.49
CA ASP A 214 4.16 6.90 19.52
C ASP A 214 4.86 7.07 18.16
N GLU A 215 5.36 6.00 17.55
CA GLU A 215 5.92 6.08 16.20
C GLU A 215 4.89 6.49 15.16
N PHE A 216 3.66 5.98 15.27
CA PHE A 216 2.56 6.35 14.39
C PHE A 216 2.25 7.85 14.46
N LEU A 217 2.14 8.43 15.67
CA LEU A 217 1.84 9.86 15.83
C LEU A 217 2.96 10.74 15.28
N VAL A 218 4.23 10.35 15.47
CA VAL A 218 5.36 11.05 14.86
C VAL A 218 5.29 10.97 13.34
N ASP A 219 5.03 9.79 12.78
CA ASP A 219 4.93 9.61 11.33
C ASP A 219 3.79 10.45 10.75
N VAL A 220 2.62 10.49 11.42
CA VAL A 220 1.48 11.34 11.05
C VAL A 220 1.87 12.82 11.07
N ALA A 221 2.53 13.29 12.14
CA ALA A 221 3.01 14.67 12.21
C ALA A 221 3.94 15.01 11.03
N VAL A 222 4.86 14.09 10.68
CA VAL A 222 5.78 14.24 9.56
C VAL A 222 5.06 14.27 8.20
N VAL A 223 4.02 13.44 8.03
CA VAL A 223 3.18 13.45 6.80
C VAL A 223 2.55 14.83 6.59
N PHE A 224 2.08 15.45 7.68
CA PHE A 224 1.39 16.74 7.65
C PHE A 224 2.31 17.97 7.66
N LEU A 225 3.63 17.82 7.84
CA LEU A 225 4.57 18.96 7.83
C LEU A 225 4.45 19.88 6.60
N PRO A 226 4.36 19.36 5.34
CA PRO A 226 4.20 20.20 4.16
C PRO A 226 2.87 20.95 4.10
N LEU A 227 1.89 20.62 4.95
CA LEU A 227 0.61 21.33 5.05
C LEU A 227 0.60 22.29 6.25
N VAL A 228 1.08 21.84 7.41
CA VAL A 228 0.99 22.60 8.66
C VAL A 228 1.97 23.79 8.68
N LEU A 229 3.22 23.59 8.25
CA LEU A 229 4.22 24.66 8.26
C LEU A 229 3.87 25.85 7.37
N PRO A 230 3.42 25.70 6.10
CA PRO A 230 3.03 26.85 5.31
C PRO A 230 1.81 27.59 5.87
N LEU A 231 0.82 26.88 6.43
CA LEU A 231 -0.33 27.50 7.07
C LEU A 231 0.04 28.25 8.36
N ALA A 232 0.94 27.68 9.17
CA ALA A 232 1.45 28.34 10.37
C ALA A 232 2.29 29.58 10.02
N ALA A 233 3.12 29.50 8.99
CA ALA A 233 3.92 30.63 8.50
C ALA A 233 3.03 31.75 7.94
N MET A 234 1.96 31.40 7.21
CA MET A 234 0.97 32.34 6.71
C MET A 234 0.22 33.03 7.87
N ALA A 235 -0.24 32.27 8.86
CA ALA A 235 -0.92 32.81 10.04
C ALA A 235 -0.02 33.75 10.86
N LEU A 236 1.25 33.38 11.03
CA LEU A 236 2.25 34.23 11.69
C LEU A 236 2.48 35.52 10.91
N GLY A 237 2.62 35.45 9.58
CA GLY A 237 2.79 36.63 8.74
C GLY A 237 1.59 37.58 8.81
N ALA A 238 0.38 37.04 8.84
CA ALA A 238 -0.84 37.82 9.03
C ALA A 238 -0.90 38.48 10.42
N ALA A 239 -0.53 37.75 11.48
CA ALA A 239 -0.50 38.28 12.85
C ALA A 239 0.54 39.40 13.04
N LEU A 240 1.65 39.35 12.30
CA LEU A 240 2.69 40.38 12.29
C LEU A 240 2.36 41.58 11.39
N GLY A 241 1.21 41.58 10.70
CA GLY A 241 0.79 42.69 9.83
C GLY A 241 1.63 42.84 8.56
N LEU A 242 2.25 41.75 8.07
CA LEU A 242 3.07 41.77 6.87
C LEU A 242 2.24 41.99 5.60
N ARG A 243 2.88 42.47 4.53
CA ARG A 243 2.23 42.66 3.23
C ARG A 243 1.87 41.31 2.60
N GLY A 244 0.89 41.28 1.71
CA GLY A 244 0.43 40.04 1.07
C GLY A 244 1.55 39.24 0.36
N GLU A 245 2.48 39.93 -0.29
CA GLU A 245 3.66 39.32 -0.95
C GLU A 245 4.59 38.64 0.08
N GLN A 246 4.84 39.31 1.20
CA GLN A 246 5.63 38.76 2.31
C GLN A 246 4.96 37.55 2.96
N ILE A 247 3.64 37.57 3.12
CA ILE A 247 2.86 36.42 3.61
C ILE A 247 2.96 35.25 2.62
N GLY A 248 2.86 35.53 1.32
CA GLY A 248 3.08 34.54 0.27
C GLY A 248 4.49 33.95 0.29
N GLY A 249 5.51 34.79 0.52
CA GLY A 249 6.89 34.36 0.71
C GLY A 249 7.05 33.41 1.90
N LEU A 250 6.49 33.77 3.07
CA LEU A 250 6.49 32.91 4.26
C LEU A 250 5.76 31.58 4.04
N PHE A 251 4.64 31.59 3.32
CA PHE A 251 3.93 30.35 2.95
C PHE A 251 4.83 29.43 2.12
N LEU A 252 5.49 29.94 1.08
CA LEU A 252 6.39 29.16 0.24
C LEU A 252 7.62 28.66 1.01
N MET A 253 8.18 29.48 1.90
CA MET A 253 9.26 29.08 2.81
C MET A 253 8.82 27.95 3.75
N GLY A 254 7.63 28.06 4.35
CA GLY A 254 7.06 27.02 5.20
C GLY A 254 6.80 25.71 4.45
N LEU A 255 6.32 25.79 3.21
CA LEU A 255 6.12 24.62 2.34
C LEU A 255 7.47 23.95 2.01
N GLY A 256 8.46 24.73 1.58
CA GLY A 256 9.80 24.24 1.27
C GLY A 256 10.46 23.56 2.48
N LEU A 257 10.39 24.19 3.65
CA LEU A 257 10.89 23.63 4.90
C LEU A 257 10.15 22.33 5.27
N GLY A 258 8.82 22.27 5.12
CA GLY A 258 8.04 21.07 5.39
C GLY A 258 8.41 19.90 4.48
N VAL A 259 8.63 20.15 3.19
CA VAL A 259 9.12 19.14 2.24
C VAL A 259 10.53 18.66 2.63
N LEU A 260 11.44 19.58 3.00
CA LEU A 260 12.80 19.24 3.41
C LEU A 260 12.83 18.38 4.68
N LEU A 261 12.12 18.80 5.73
CA LEU A 261 12.06 18.06 6.99
C LEU A 261 11.43 16.67 6.81
N LYS A 262 10.33 16.59 6.05
CA LYS A 262 9.71 15.29 5.71
C LYS A 262 10.68 14.40 4.94
N THR A 263 11.42 14.95 3.98
CA THR A 263 12.38 14.19 3.18
C THR A 263 13.57 13.72 4.03
N TRP A 264 14.11 14.58 4.88
CA TRP A 264 15.19 14.23 5.78
C TRP A 264 14.81 13.08 6.73
N TYR A 265 13.60 13.13 7.29
CA TYR A 265 13.07 12.05 8.12
C TYR A 265 12.79 10.77 7.32
N SER A 266 12.24 10.90 6.11
CA SER A 266 11.80 9.75 5.30
C SER A 266 12.95 8.97 4.68
N TYR A 267 14.12 9.59 4.51
CA TYR A 267 15.27 9.01 3.82
C TYR A 267 16.50 8.94 4.74
N PRO A 268 16.47 8.10 5.79
CA PRO A 268 17.61 7.92 6.68
C PRO A 268 18.80 7.29 5.95
N GLY A 269 20.02 7.69 6.32
CA GLY A 269 21.26 7.05 5.85
C GLY A 269 21.60 5.77 6.64
N GLY A 270 22.76 5.17 6.34
CA GLY A 270 23.30 4.04 7.11
C GLY A 270 22.76 2.66 6.69
N TYR A 271 22.93 2.31 5.41
CA TYR A 271 22.45 1.04 4.86
C TYR A 271 23.14 -0.18 5.50
N MET A 272 22.35 -1.04 6.15
CA MET A 272 22.80 -2.29 6.75
C MET A 272 22.41 -3.51 5.90
N PRO A 273 23.23 -4.57 5.85
CA PRO A 273 22.87 -5.81 5.17
C PRO A 273 21.74 -6.53 5.93
N TYR A 274 20.67 -6.89 5.23
CA TYR A 274 19.55 -7.66 5.78
C TYR A 274 19.22 -8.86 4.89
N SER A 275 18.57 -9.87 5.49
CA SER A 275 17.80 -10.86 4.74
C SER A 275 16.38 -10.35 4.52
N VAL A 276 15.68 -10.89 3.51
CA VAL A 276 14.30 -10.51 3.21
C VAL A 276 13.38 -10.84 4.39
N SER A 277 13.49 -12.02 4.99
CA SER A 277 12.71 -12.39 6.18
C SER A 277 12.92 -11.45 7.37
N ALA A 278 14.16 -11.00 7.62
CA ALA A 278 14.46 -10.04 8.66
C ALA A 278 13.74 -8.71 8.40
N LEU A 279 13.82 -8.18 7.17
CA LEU A 279 13.09 -6.96 6.77
C LEU A 279 11.58 -7.08 6.97
N LEU A 280 11.00 -8.20 6.55
CA LEU A 280 9.56 -8.44 6.68
C LEU A 280 9.09 -8.54 8.13
N SER A 281 10.00 -8.89 9.04
CA SER A 281 9.74 -8.95 10.49
C SER A 281 9.83 -7.59 11.18
N HIS A 282 10.26 -6.52 10.50
CA HIS A 282 10.26 -5.19 11.10
C HIS A 282 8.84 -4.62 11.21
N VAL A 283 8.45 -4.32 12.45
CA VAL A 283 7.14 -3.72 12.78
C VAL A 283 7.18 -2.19 12.72
N LYS A 284 8.29 -1.56 13.17
CA LYS A 284 8.49 -0.09 13.16
C LYS A 284 8.82 0.47 11.77
N VAL A 285 7.93 0.23 10.82
CA VAL A 285 8.06 0.64 9.42
C VAL A 285 6.74 1.22 8.95
N SER A 286 6.79 2.28 8.17
CA SER A 286 5.62 2.87 7.53
C SER A 286 5.98 3.39 6.14
N GLN A 287 5.04 4.05 5.47
CA GLN A 287 5.33 4.75 4.22
C GLN A 287 6.39 5.84 4.41
N VAL A 288 6.49 6.43 5.61
CA VAL A 288 7.34 7.58 5.90
C VAL A 288 8.59 7.14 6.65
N ARG A 289 8.43 6.30 7.68
CA ARG A 289 9.54 5.72 8.44
C ARG A 289 10.10 4.50 7.71
N ALA A 290 11.22 4.72 7.03
CA ALA A 290 11.94 3.67 6.30
C ALA A 290 13.05 3.02 7.12
N VAL A 291 13.36 1.77 6.78
CA VAL A 291 14.57 1.07 7.27
C VAL A 291 15.61 1.05 6.14
N PRO A 292 16.78 1.68 6.30
CA PRO A 292 17.83 1.68 5.28
C PRO A 292 18.48 0.30 5.20
N ALA A 293 18.31 -0.36 4.06
CA ALA A 293 18.65 -1.76 3.88
C ALA A 293 19.48 -2.01 2.62
N ARG A 294 20.33 -3.02 2.71
CA ARG A 294 21.10 -3.59 1.60
C ARG A 294 20.73 -5.06 1.48
N LEU A 295 20.23 -5.43 0.31
CA LEU A 295 19.77 -6.78 -0.01
C LEU A 295 20.62 -7.35 -1.14
N GLU A 296 20.93 -8.63 -1.04
CA GLU A 296 21.64 -9.40 -2.07
C GLU A 296 20.79 -10.61 -2.44
N GLY A 297 20.53 -10.79 -3.73
CA GLY A 297 19.64 -11.84 -4.19
C GLY A 297 19.54 -11.90 -5.70
N VAL A 298 18.72 -12.82 -6.19
CA VAL A 298 18.46 -12.95 -7.62
C VAL A 298 17.33 -12.01 -8.01
N GLY A 299 17.61 -11.10 -8.94
CA GLY A 299 16.61 -10.22 -9.53
C GLY A 299 15.68 -11.01 -10.45
N LYS A 300 14.37 -10.85 -10.27
CA LYS A 300 13.34 -11.34 -11.20
C LYS A 300 12.44 -10.18 -11.58
N GLY A 301 12.17 -10.01 -12.87
CA GLY A 301 11.06 -9.16 -13.31
C GLY A 301 9.74 -9.93 -13.14
N VAL A 302 8.66 -9.25 -12.79
CA VAL A 302 7.32 -9.86 -12.75
C VAL A 302 6.91 -10.26 -14.19
N PRO A 303 6.69 -11.55 -14.49
CA PRO A 303 6.27 -11.98 -15.82
C PRO A 303 4.82 -11.54 -16.10
N GLY A 304 4.58 -10.90 -17.26
CA GLY A 304 3.22 -10.61 -17.76
C GLY A 304 2.89 -9.13 -17.98
N LEU A 305 3.69 -8.19 -17.47
CA LEU A 305 3.68 -6.80 -17.93
C LEU A 305 5.00 -6.55 -18.68
N VAL A 306 4.95 -6.55 -20.02
CA VAL A 306 6.13 -6.25 -20.86
C VAL A 306 6.68 -4.83 -20.59
N TRP A 307 5.87 -3.98 -19.93
CA TRP A 307 6.12 -2.57 -19.62
C TRP A 307 6.13 -2.26 -18.11
N GLY A 308 5.96 -3.25 -17.24
CA GLY A 308 5.95 -3.06 -15.78
C GLY A 308 7.36 -3.12 -15.23
N GLU A 309 7.73 -2.10 -14.47
CA GLU A 309 9.02 -1.98 -13.78
C GLU A 309 9.15 -2.86 -12.54
N ASP A 310 8.13 -3.66 -12.23
CA ASP A 310 8.02 -4.50 -11.04
C ASP A 310 9.23 -5.46 -10.95
N LEU A 311 10.30 -4.98 -10.32
CA LEU A 311 11.50 -5.73 -9.99
C LEU A 311 11.26 -6.42 -8.65
N VAL A 312 11.71 -7.65 -8.54
CA VAL A 312 11.63 -8.41 -7.29
C VAL A 312 12.99 -8.99 -6.99
N ILE A 313 13.45 -8.85 -5.75
CA ILE A 313 14.67 -9.51 -5.29
C ILE A 313 14.30 -10.74 -4.48
N ARG A 314 14.89 -11.88 -4.81
CA ARG A 314 14.71 -13.14 -4.09
C ARG A 314 16.02 -13.57 -3.44
N ASP A 315 15.98 -13.76 -2.13
CA ASP A 315 17.06 -14.40 -1.37
C ASP A 315 16.65 -15.84 -0.96
N ARG A 316 17.40 -16.45 -0.04
CA ARG A 316 17.09 -17.80 0.48
C ARG A 316 15.86 -17.82 1.40
N THR A 317 15.52 -16.68 1.99
CA THR A 317 14.52 -16.55 3.06
C THR A 317 13.15 -16.07 2.55
N GLY A 318 13.11 -15.33 1.43
CA GLY A 318 11.89 -14.81 0.83
C GLY A 318 12.15 -13.97 -0.41
N MET A 319 11.14 -13.20 -0.82
CA MET A 319 11.30 -12.17 -1.84
C MET A 319 10.48 -10.92 -1.50
N VAL A 320 10.96 -9.77 -1.97
CA VAL A 320 10.35 -8.45 -1.74
C VAL A 320 10.41 -7.62 -3.01
N MET A 321 9.38 -6.81 -3.24
CA MET A 321 9.35 -5.90 -4.38
C MET A 321 10.41 -4.80 -4.22
N LEU A 322 11.04 -4.47 -5.35
CA LEU A 322 11.92 -3.34 -5.50
C LEU A 322 11.19 -2.27 -6.29
N ASP A 323 11.14 -1.06 -5.75
CA ASP A 323 10.55 0.10 -6.39
C ASP A 323 11.68 0.96 -6.98
N TYR A 324 11.75 1.00 -8.31
CA TYR A 324 12.71 1.82 -9.06
C TYR A 324 12.06 3.14 -9.43
N ALA A 325 11.89 4.04 -8.46
CA ALA A 325 11.27 5.34 -8.74
C ALA A 325 12.30 6.36 -9.27
N GLN A 326 11.89 7.17 -10.24
CA GLN A 326 12.65 8.33 -10.73
C GLN A 326 11.82 9.62 -10.56
N PRO A 327 12.45 10.80 -10.52
CA PRO A 327 11.72 12.07 -10.42
C PRO A 327 10.70 12.29 -11.55
N LEU A 328 10.92 11.68 -12.71
CA LEU A 328 10.01 11.72 -13.86
C LEU A 328 9.72 10.29 -14.32
N ALA A 329 8.44 9.95 -14.46
CA ALA A 329 7.96 8.62 -14.87
C ALA A 329 8.47 8.17 -16.25
N ILE A 330 8.92 9.09 -17.10
CA ILE A 330 9.51 8.73 -18.39
C ILE A 330 10.81 7.94 -18.25
N PHE A 331 11.59 8.20 -17.18
CA PHE A 331 12.85 7.50 -16.93
C PHE A 331 12.64 6.09 -16.39
N GLU A 332 11.57 5.89 -15.62
CA GLU A 332 11.09 4.57 -15.18
C GLU A 332 10.78 3.69 -16.39
N TRP A 333 10.01 4.24 -17.34
CA TRP A 333 9.65 3.54 -18.57
C TRP A 333 10.86 3.17 -19.44
N ILE A 334 11.82 4.09 -19.61
CA ILE A 334 13.08 3.84 -20.35
C ILE A 334 13.89 2.73 -19.67
N PHE A 335 13.97 2.75 -18.34
CA PHE A 335 14.66 1.71 -17.58
C PHE A 335 13.99 0.34 -17.74
N GLY A 336 12.66 0.29 -17.66
CA GLY A 336 11.84 -0.92 -17.84
C GLY A 336 12.02 -1.57 -19.23
N LEU A 337 12.06 -0.77 -20.29
CA LEU A 337 12.22 -1.28 -21.66
C LEU A 337 13.62 -1.87 -21.95
N GLY A 338 14.66 -1.29 -21.36
CA GLY A 338 16.05 -1.62 -21.70
C GLY A 338 16.79 -2.43 -20.64
N LYS A 339 16.98 -1.84 -19.45
CA LYS A 339 17.89 -2.38 -18.42
C LYS A 339 17.22 -3.41 -17.52
N ALA A 340 15.93 -3.25 -17.21
CA ALA A 340 15.22 -4.18 -16.33
C ALA A 340 15.26 -5.63 -16.85
N ARG A 341 15.14 -5.84 -18.17
CA ARG A 341 15.26 -7.17 -18.80
C ARG A 341 16.64 -7.80 -18.62
N LYS A 342 17.70 -6.99 -18.64
CA LYS A 342 19.09 -7.48 -18.51
C LYS A 342 19.41 -7.96 -17.09
N LEU A 343 18.66 -7.48 -16.10
CA LEU A 343 18.85 -7.83 -14.68
C LEU A 343 18.03 -9.08 -14.27
N GLN A 344 17.18 -9.60 -15.16
CA GLN A 344 16.38 -10.79 -14.85
C GLN A 344 17.23 -12.05 -14.78
N GLY A 345 17.08 -12.81 -13.71
CA GLY A 345 17.80 -14.06 -13.46
C GLY A 345 19.23 -13.88 -12.97
N LYS A 346 19.70 -12.63 -12.81
CA LYS A 346 21.06 -12.32 -12.34
C LYS A 346 21.09 -12.01 -10.86
N ARG A 347 22.25 -12.18 -10.23
CA ARG A 347 22.47 -11.72 -8.85
C ARG A 347 22.66 -10.20 -8.85
N VAL A 348 21.89 -9.54 -8.01
CA VAL A 348 21.89 -8.09 -7.87
C VAL A 348 22.03 -7.71 -6.41
N LYS A 349 22.69 -6.58 -6.19
CA LYS A 349 22.81 -5.90 -4.92
C LYS A 349 21.92 -4.66 -4.97
N ALA A 350 20.84 -4.70 -4.20
CA ALA A 350 19.90 -3.59 -4.06
C ALA A 350 20.20 -2.84 -2.76
N THR A 351 20.36 -1.52 -2.83
CA THR A 351 20.41 -0.67 -1.64
C THR A 351 19.30 0.35 -1.71
N GLY A 352 18.66 0.61 -0.57
CA GLY A 352 17.51 1.49 -0.53
C GLY A 352 16.81 1.51 0.81
N TRP A 353 15.55 1.89 0.79
CA TRP A 353 14.71 2.14 1.94
C TRP A 353 13.55 1.15 1.94
N TYR A 354 13.56 0.23 2.89
CA TYR A 354 12.44 -0.67 3.11
C TYR A 354 11.27 0.09 3.72
N ARG A 355 10.10 0.00 3.07
CA ARG A 355 8.85 0.65 3.43
C ARG A 355 7.70 -0.36 3.38
N ARG A 356 6.62 -0.06 4.09
CA ARG A 356 5.41 -0.88 4.10
C ARG A 356 4.16 0.00 4.16
N SER A 357 3.26 -0.17 3.18
CA SER A 357 2.03 0.63 3.05
C SER A 357 1.03 0.07 2.02
N PRO A 358 0.15 -0.87 2.38
CA PRO A 358 0.32 -1.97 3.33
C PRO A 358 1.24 -3.08 2.79
N VAL A 359 1.47 -3.08 1.47
CA VAL A 359 2.36 -3.99 0.78
C VAL A 359 3.82 -3.60 1.08
N PRO A 360 4.72 -4.55 1.40
CA PRO A 360 6.13 -4.26 1.63
C PRO A 360 6.89 -4.10 0.32
N TYR A 361 7.77 -3.09 0.28
CA TYR A 361 8.64 -2.84 -0.87
C TYR A 361 9.93 -2.15 -0.42
N VAL A 362 10.96 -2.19 -1.26
CA VAL A 362 12.22 -1.47 -1.06
C VAL A 362 12.33 -0.40 -2.13
N GLU A 363 12.20 0.86 -1.73
CA GLU A 363 12.47 2.01 -2.59
C GLU A 363 13.98 2.08 -2.84
N LEU A 364 14.39 1.91 -4.10
CA LEU A 364 15.80 1.80 -4.45
C LEU A 364 16.51 3.16 -4.32
N SER A 365 17.74 3.12 -3.81
CA SER A 365 18.74 4.18 -3.97
C SER A 365 19.72 3.78 -5.07
N THR A 366 20.24 2.55 -5.00
CA THR A 366 21.11 1.98 -6.03
C THR A 366 20.80 0.52 -6.28
N LEU A 367 20.98 0.10 -7.52
CA LEU A 367 20.86 -1.27 -7.97
C LEU A 367 22.08 -1.63 -8.82
N GLN A 368 22.83 -2.63 -8.38
CA GLN A 368 24.05 -3.08 -9.04
C GLN A 368 23.98 -4.56 -9.36
N GLU A 369 24.38 -4.95 -10.57
CA GLU A 369 24.60 -6.34 -10.94
C GLU A 369 25.94 -6.83 -10.38
N GLU A 370 25.96 -8.03 -9.78
CA GLU A 370 27.19 -8.64 -9.28
C GLU A 370 28.16 -8.92 -10.43
N GLY A 371 29.36 -8.31 -10.38
CA GLY A 371 30.38 -8.44 -11.42
C GLY A 371 30.32 -7.40 -12.55
N SER A 372 29.34 -6.48 -12.54
CA SER A 372 29.28 -5.36 -13.48
C SER A 372 29.67 -4.03 -12.80
N PRO A 373 30.38 -3.12 -13.48
CA PRO A 373 30.60 -1.75 -13.00
C PRO A 373 29.34 -0.88 -13.12
N ASP A 374 28.33 -1.31 -13.87
CA ASP A 374 27.11 -0.53 -14.09
C ASP A 374 26.24 -0.49 -12.82
N VAL A 375 26.08 0.72 -12.27
CA VAL A 375 25.18 1.00 -11.14
C VAL A 375 24.00 1.83 -11.64
N SER A 376 22.78 1.33 -11.39
CA SER A 376 21.56 2.09 -11.66
C SER A 376 21.17 2.85 -10.39
N THR A 377 21.21 4.17 -10.42
CA THR A 377 20.91 5.05 -9.29
C THR A 377 19.52 5.67 -9.41
N CYS A 378 18.87 5.90 -8.27
CA CYS A 378 17.57 6.55 -8.18
C CYS A 378 17.73 7.94 -7.56
N TYR A 379 17.13 8.95 -8.18
CA TYR A 379 17.33 10.35 -7.80
C TYR A 379 16.13 10.97 -7.07
N VAL A 380 15.13 10.18 -6.67
CA VAL A 380 13.89 10.69 -6.05
C VAL A 380 14.16 11.45 -4.75
N ALA A 381 14.98 10.90 -3.85
CA ALA A 381 15.31 11.57 -2.59
C ALA A 381 16.01 12.92 -2.85
N VAL A 382 16.96 12.96 -3.79
CA VAL A 382 17.69 14.17 -4.17
C VAL A 382 16.76 15.18 -4.82
N ALA A 383 15.87 14.75 -5.72
CA ALA A 383 14.90 15.64 -6.37
C ALA A 383 13.91 16.24 -5.36
N LYS A 384 13.46 15.49 -4.36
CA LYS A 384 12.63 16.00 -3.26
C LYS A 384 13.37 17.07 -2.44
N GLN A 385 14.66 16.86 -2.16
CA GLN A 385 15.50 17.86 -1.49
C GLN A 385 15.66 19.13 -2.33
N ILE A 386 15.98 18.99 -3.62
CA ILE A 386 16.13 20.12 -4.54
C ILE A 386 14.81 20.88 -4.66
N CYS A 387 13.68 20.19 -4.81
CA CYS A 387 12.35 20.80 -4.87
C CYS A 387 12.03 21.61 -3.60
N GLY A 388 12.26 21.04 -2.41
CA GLY A 388 12.08 21.73 -1.14
C GLY A 388 12.98 22.97 -0.99
N ALA A 389 14.24 22.86 -1.41
CA ALA A 389 15.20 23.97 -1.40
C ALA A 389 14.81 25.09 -2.38
N MET A 390 14.35 24.73 -3.60
CA MET A 390 13.86 25.71 -4.59
C MET A 390 12.62 26.44 -4.10
N LEU A 391 11.67 25.73 -3.47
CA LEU A 391 10.48 26.35 -2.86
C LEU A 391 10.85 27.32 -1.75
N ALA A 392 11.79 26.93 -0.88
CA ALA A 392 12.27 27.80 0.19
C ALA A 392 13.00 29.04 -0.36
N ALA A 393 13.84 28.88 -1.39
CA ALA A 393 14.55 29.98 -2.03
C ALA A 393 13.58 30.92 -2.77
N ALA A 394 12.59 30.39 -3.49
CA ALA A 394 11.56 31.17 -4.15
C ALA A 394 10.72 31.97 -3.13
N GLY A 395 10.38 31.36 -2.00
CA GLY A 395 9.69 32.05 -0.90
C GLY A 395 10.53 33.17 -0.30
N LEU A 396 11.85 32.96 -0.16
CA LEU A 396 12.77 33.99 0.32
C LEU A 396 12.86 35.18 -0.66
N VAL A 397 12.95 34.91 -1.97
CA VAL A 397 12.94 35.98 -2.98
C VAL A 397 11.62 36.75 -2.93
N LEU A 398 10.48 36.06 -2.88
CA LEU A 398 9.15 36.69 -2.81
C LEU A 398 8.94 37.50 -1.52
N PHE A 399 9.67 37.20 -0.45
CA PHE A 399 9.59 37.97 0.79
C PHE A 399 10.28 39.34 0.69
N PHE A 400 11.32 39.46 -0.13
CA PHE A 400 12.14 40.68 -0.25
C PHE A 400 11.86 41.51 -1.50
N VAL A 401 11.21 40.93 -2.51
CA VAL A 401 10.61 41.65 -3.64
C VAL A 401 9.31 42.27 -3.17
#